data_AF-A0A9C9XQA1-F1
#
_entry.id   AF-A0A9C9XQA1-F1
#
_cell.length_a   1.000
_cell.length_b   1.000
_cell.length_c   1.000
_cell.angle_alpha   90.00
_cell.angle_beta   90.00
_cell.angle_gamma   90.00
#
_symmetry.space_group_name_H-M   'P 1'
#
loop_
_entity.id
_entity.type
_entity.pdbx_description
1 polymer ?
#
loop_
_entity_poly.entity_id
_entity_poly.type
_entity_poly.pdbx_seq_one_letter_code
_entity_poly.pdbx_strand_id
1 'polypeptide(L)'
;MRKLGIALALVLVLALVIIGLVYRQISYRICWNCSGDEYYNRAIQYACSDVPKYRRTALNFLDQAARQDQLQALRFLAELYMDKLPPSYQPQDREQLTCLRRDIRPDRNRAISSFQAIIDRLEGQPDGDPTLLGDIGLLYLHSVMPSDDPAEQARKWFARAAAEGNYPAMVQLARFADARGDYAEAMKWFQQASSNTLDAQSPLMVGDYFFYGKGVPVDYRKAKTWYRKALAAAEKVAAGKSDEEKNRILAPPRIRLDLVERRLAGQGQRQRVTVTYRLEGTFRNYSVFVKEHPDRPVGTVVNRDGVITARMNGDIDFLTPPEEMEKSGFSSMTRGMHWVLSTYAAHSYKDPDSLHFVYVLSRWKSRQ
;
A
#
# COMPACT_ATOMS: atom_id res chain seq x y z
N MET A 1 -80.35 32.46 -14.49
CA MET A 1 -79.73 31.72 -13.37
C MET A 1 -78.71 30.67 -13.82
N ARG A 2 -79.02 29.74 -14.75
CA ARG A 2 -78.06 28.71 -15.22
C ARG A 2 -76.72 29.23 -15.76
N LYS A 3 -76.72 30.28 -16.60
CA LYS A 3 -75.47 30.85 -17.17
C LYS A 3 -74.57 31.50 -16.11
N LEU A 4 -75.16 32.08 -15.06
CA LEU A 4 -74.41 32.71 -13.96
C LEU A 4 -73.73 31.67 -13.07
N GLY A 5 -74.40 30.54 -12.81
CA GLY A 5 -73.82 29.42 -12.05
C GLY A 5 -72.65 28.74 -12.76
N ILE A 6 -72.71 28.59 -14.09
CA ILE A 6 -71.62 28.02 -14.89
C ILE A 6 -70.39 28.96 -14.89
N ALA A 7 -70.60 30.27 -15.02
CA ALA A 7 -69.53 31.25 -14.96
C ALA A 7 -68.82 31.25 -13.59
N LEU A 8 -69.59 31.19 -12.49
CA LEU A 8 -69.04 31.13 -11.14
C LEU A 8 -68.21 29.85 -10.91
N ALA A 9 -68.70 28.70 -11.38
CA ALA A 9 -67.99 27.42 -11.29
C ALA A 9 -66.67 27.43 -12.09
N LEU A 10 -66.67 28.00 -13.29
CA LEU A 10 -65.45 28.14 -14.11
C LEU A 10 -64.41 29.03 -13.41
N VAL A 11 -64.81 30.14 -12.81
CA VAL A 11 -63.90 31.02 -12.05
C VAL A 11 -63.29 30.29 -10.85
N LEU A 12 -64.09 29.48 -10.14
CA LEU A 12 -63.64 28.74 -8.96
C LEU A 12 -62.65 27.61 -9.34
N VAL A 13 -62.91 26.90 -10.44
CA VAL A 13 -61.98 25.91 -10.99
C VAL A 13 -60.68 26.58 -11.44
N LEU A 14 -60.78 27.72 -12.14
CA LEU A 14 -59.59 28.46 -12.59
C LEU A 14 -58.75 28.95 -11.38
N ALA A 15 -59.41 29.45 -10.34
CA ALA A 15 -58.76 29.87 -9.10
C ALA A 15 -58.06 28.69 -8.40
N LEU A 16 -58.70 27.52 -8.31
CA LEU A 16 -58.08 26.31 -7.74
C LEU A 16 -56.91 25.81 -8.58
N VAL A 17 -56.98 25.89 -9.92
CA VAL A 17 -55.86 25.55 -10.80
C VAL A 17 -54.71 26.54 -10.62
N ILE A 18 -54.98 27.85 -10.53
CA ILE A 18 -53.96 28.87 -10.27
C ILE A 18 -53.34 28.67 -8.89
N ILE A 19 -54.14 28.43 -7.85
CA ILE A 19 -53.65 28.11 -6.50
C ILE A 19 -52.83 26.83 -6.52
N GLY A 20 -53.25 25.79 -7.23
CA GLY A 20 -52.49 24.54 -7.38
C GLY A 20 -51.16 24.75 -8.11
N LEU A 21 -51.13 25.56 -9.17
CA LEU A 21 -49.92 25.92 -9.91
C LEU A 21 -48.97 26.80 -9.09
N VAL A 22 -49.51 27.76 -8.34
CA VAL A 22 -48.76 28.62 -7.41
C VAL A 22 -48.24 27.81 -6.23
N TYR A 23 -49.04 26.93 -5.66
CA TYR A 23 -48.63 26.02 -4.58
C TYR A 23 -47.55 25.05 -5.06
N ARG A 24 -47.69 24.49 -6.27
CA ARG A 24 -46.63 23.67 -6.89
C ARG A 24 -45.38 24.49 -7.19
N GLN A 25 -45.52 25.77 -7.57
CA GLN A 25 -44.41 26.70 -7.74
C GLN A 25 -43.75 27.13 -6.41
N ILE A 26 -44.50 27.19 -5.32
CA ILE A 26 -43.99 27.64 -4.02
C ILE A 26 -43.41 26.45 -3.26
N SER A 27 -44.02 25.27 -3.34
CA SER A 27 -43.56 24.05 -2.67
C SER A 27 -42.23 23.53 -3.24
N TYR A 28 -41.91 23.80 -4.53
CA TYR A 28 -40.58 23.52 -5.06
C TYR A 28 -39.50 24.45 -4.47
N ARG A 29 -39.86 25.68 -4.09
CA ARG A 29 -38.94 26.68 -3.51
C ARG A 29 -38.85 26.62 -2.00
N ILE A 30 -39.93 26.24 -1.33
CA ILE A 30 -40.06 26.30 0.12
C ILE A 30 -40.59 24.95 0.55
N CYS A 31 -39.68 24.08 1.01
CA CYS A 31 -40.12 22.90 1.72
C CYS A 31 -40.44 23.28 3.15
N TRP A 32 -41.73 23.38 3.47
CA TRP A 32 -42.20 23.56 4.83
C TRP A 32 -42.08 22.19 5.52
N ASN A 33 -41.18 22.08 6.50
CA ASN A 33 -40.95 20.88 7.31
C ASN A 33 -40.24 19.70 6.61
N CYS A 34 -39.30 19.97 5.69
CA CYS A 34 -38.47 18.90 5.12
C CYS A 34 -37.49 18.33 6.16
N SER A 35 -37.23 17.03 6.05
CA SER A 35 -36.08 16.40 6.72
C SER A 35 -34.76 16.80 6.05
N GLY A 36 -33.64 16.56 6.75
CA GLY A 36 -32.31 16.82 6.21
C GLY A 36 -32.06 16.06 4.91
N ASP A 37 -32.54 14.82 4.80
CA ASP A 37 -32.39 13.98 3.60
C ASP A 37 -33.20 14.53 2.43
N GLU A 38 -34.41 15.05 2.68
CA GLU A 38 -35.22 15.68 1.63
C GLU A 38 -34.57 16.96 1.12
N TYR A 39 -33.99 17.76 2.01
CA TYR A 39 -33.20 18.93 1.63
C TYR A 39 -31.96 18.53 0.81
N TYR A 40 -31.23 17.50 1.22
CA TYR A 40 -30.07 16.99 0.49
C TYR A 40 -30.45 16.52 -0.92
N ASN A 41 -31.48 15.68 -1.03
CA ASN A 41 -31.94 15.15 -2.31
C ASN A 41 -32.39 16.27 -3.27
N ARG A 42 -33.08 17.29 -2.76
CA ARG A 42 -33.44 18.46 -3.57
C ARG A 42 -32.21 19.25 -4.01
N ALA A 43 -31.22 19.43 -3.13
CA ALA A 43 -29.98 20.10 -3.51
C ALA A 43 -29.29 19.41 -4.69
N ILE A 44 -29.13 18.08 -4.62
CA ILE A 44 -28.49 17.28 -5.67
C ILE A 44 -29.24 17.43 -7.01
N GLN A 45 -30.58 17.47 -7.00
CA GLN A 45 -31.38 17.69 -8.21
C GLN A 45 -31.12 19.06 -8.88
N TYR A 46 -30.89 20.11 -8.10
CA TYR A 46 -30.68 21.47 -8.64
C TYR A 46 -29.21 21.81 -8.92
N ALA A 47 -28.26 21.02 -8.41
CA ALA A 47 -26.83 21.33 -8.42
C ALA A 47 -26.24 21.57 -9.82
N CYS A 48 -26.69 20.80 -10.81
CA CYS A 48 -26.21 20.88 -12.20
C CYS A 48 -27.15 21.65 -13.14
N SER A 49 -28.06 22.48 -12.61
CA SER A 49 -28.91 23.28 -13.48
C SER A 49 -28.10 24.31 -14.28
N ASP A 50 -28.43 24.47 -15.57
CA ASP A 50 -27.85 25.52 -16.42
C ASP A 50 -28.19 26.94 -15.93
N VAL A 51 -29.26 27.09 -15.15
CA VAL A 51 -29.72 28.38 -14.62
C VAL A 51 -29.01 28.68 -13.29
N PRO A 52 -28.18 29.73 -13.19
CA PRO A 52 -27.40 30.03 -11.97
C PRO A 52 -28.27 30.20 -10.71
N LYS A 53 -29.50 30.70 -10.88
CA LYS A 53 -30.47 30.83 -9.79
C LYS A 53 -30.79 29.49 -9.12
N TYR A 54 -30.92 28.41 -9.89
CA TYR A 54 -31.24 27.09 -9.33
C TYR A 54 -30.03 26.44 -8.66
N ARG A 55 -28.82 26.66 -9.17
CA ARG A 55 -27.59 26.26 -8.48
C ARG A 55 -27.47 26.96 -7.12
N ARG A 56 -27.80 28.24 -7.03
CA ARG A 56 -27.87 28.95 -5.74
C ARG A 56 -28.97 28.40 -4.82
N THR A 57 -30.11 27.99 -5.36
CA THR A 57 -31.14 27.27 -4.58
C THR A 57 -30.62 25.94 -4.04
N ALA A 58 -29.82 25.19 -4.81
CA ALA A 58 -29.19 23.96 -4.35
C ALA A 58 -28.31 24.21 -3.12
N LEU A 59 -27.52 25.29 -3.11
CA LEU A 59 -26.69 25.67 -1.96
C LEU A 59 -27.52 25.99 -0.72
N ASN A 60 -28.63 26.71 -0.89
CA ASN A 60 -29.53 26.98 0.23
C ASN A 60 -30.08 25.66 0.81
N PHE A 61 -30.45 24.69 -0.03
CA PHE A 61 -30.91 23.39 0.43
C PHE A 61 -29.82 22.58 1.13
N LEU A 62 -28.57 22.59 0.62
CA LEU A 62 -27.44 21.97 1.32
C LEU A 62 -27.21 22.60 2.70
N ASP A 63 -27.29 23.93 2.79
CA ASP A 63 -27.13 24.64 4.07
C ASP A 63 -28.26 24.31 5.05
N GLN A 64 -29.50 24.13 4.58
CA GLN A 64 -30.61 23.68 5.44
C GLN A 64 -30.41 22.23 5.89
N ALA A 65 -30.00 21.33 5.00
CA ALA A 65 -29.71 19.94 5.34
C ALA A 65 -28.57 19.83 6.37
N ALA A 66 -27.48 20.59 6.18
CA ALA A 66 -26.34 20.61 7.09
C ALA A 66 -26.69 21.19 8.46
N ARG A 67 -27.59 22.19 8.54
CA ARG A 67 -28.13 22.70 9.82
C ARG A 67 -28.98 21.68 10.58
N GLN A 68 -29.49 20.66 9.88
CA GLN A 68 -30.16 19.50 10.49
C GLN A 68 -29.19 18.34 10.70
N ASP A 69 -27.89 18.64 10.79
CA ASP A 69 -26.79 17.69 10.96
C ASP A 69 -26.74 16.57 9.92
N GLN A 70 -27.34 16.75 8.74
CA GLN A 70 -27.38 15.69 7.73
C GLN A 70 -25.96 15.44 7.19
N LEU A 71 -25.48 14.20 7.36
CA LEU A 71 -24.07 13.83 7.18
C LEU A 71 -23.58 14.02 5.74
N GLN A 72 -24.42 13.67 4.75
CA GLN A 72 -24.07 13.83 3.34
C GLN A 72 -24.00 15.32 2.96
N ALA A 73 -24.88 16.17 3.47
CA ALA A 73 -24.87 17.61 3.22
C ALA A 73 -23.63 18.26 3.84
N LEU A 74 -23.29 17.89 5.07
CA LEU A 74 -22.06 18.33 5.72
C LEU A 74 -20.83 17.94 4.90
N ARG A 75 -20.75 16.67 4.47
CA ARG A 75 -19.65 16.16 3.63
C ARG A 75 -19.59 16.87 2.29
N PHE A 76 -20.73 17.08 1.63
CA PHE A 76 -20.79 17.75 0.33
C PHE A 76 -20.31 19.19 0.45
N LEU A 77 -20.78 19.93 1.47
CA LEU A 77 -20.33 21.30 1.70
C LEU A 77 -18.84 21.36 2.03
N ALA A 78 -18.33 20.41 2.84
CA ALA A 78 -16.92 20.33 3.14
C ALA A 78 -16.07 20.13 1.88
N GLU A 79 -16.47 19.19 1.02
CA GLU A 79 -15.83 18.91 -0.27
C GLU A 79 -15.96 20.10 -1.25
N LEU A 80 -17.10 20.79 -1.24
CA LEU A 80 -17.39 21.93 -2.12
C LEU A 80 -16.51 23.12 -1.81
N TYR A 81 -16.35 23.45 -0.52
CA TYR A 81 -15.57 24.59 -0.07
C TYR A 81 -14.07 24.29 0.03
N MET A 82 -13.66 23.02 -0.03
CA MET A 82 -12.24 22.66 -0.11
C MET A 82 -11.69 22.89 -1.52
N ASP A 83 -10.65 23.72 -1.60
CA ASP A 83 -9.92 24.01 -2.85
C ASP A 83 -9.34 22.73 -3.47
N LYS A 84 -8.64 21.95 -2.63
CA LYS A 84 -8.04 20.68 -3.05
C LYS A 84 -8.24 19.61 -1.99
N LEU A 85 -8.85 18.50 -2.40
CA LEU A 85 -8.99 17.31 -1.56
C LEU A 85 -7.69 16.48 -1.57
N PRO A 86 -7.40 15.73 -0.50
CA PRO A 86 -6.21 14.89 -0.43
C PRO A 86 -6.13 13.87 -1.58
N PRO A 87 -4.91 13.42 -1.95
CA PRO A 87 -4.73 12.26 -2.82
C PRO A 87 -5.52 11.05 -2.32
N SER A 88 -6.15 10.32 -3.24
CA SER A 88 -6.98 9.14 -2.96
C SER A 88 -8.28 9.38 -2.18
N TYR A 89 -8.58 10.62 -1.77
CA TYR A 89 -9.88 10.98 -1.19
C TYR A 89 -10.98 10.74 -2.23
N GLN A 90 -12.11 10.17 -1.81
CA GLN A 90 -13.21 9.84 -2.71
C GLN A 90 -14.41 10.78 -2.49
N PRO A 91 -14.51 11.90 -3.22
CA PRO A 91 -15.65 12.80 -3.08
C PRO A 91 -16.95 12.12 -3.53
N GLN A 92 -18.02 12.38 -2.79
CA GLN A 92 -19.37 11.98 -3.15
C GLN A 92 -19.94 12.94 -4.21
N ASP A 93 -20.95 12.49 -4.97
CA ASP A 93 -21.69 13.33 -5.91
C ASP A 93 -20.80 14.21 -6.81
N ARG A 94 -19.75 13.58 -7.39
CA ARG A 94 -18.65 14.28 -8.09
C ARG A 94 -19.12 15.21 -9.21
N GLU A 95 -20.18 14.82 -9.90
CA GLU A 95 -20.78 15.62 -10.96
C GLU A 95 -21.35 16.92 -10.40
N GLN A 96 -22.19 16.82 -9.37
CA GLN A 96 -22.84 17.94 -8.69
C GLN A 96 -21.81 18.86 -8.03
N LEU A 97 -20.77 18.27 -7.42
CA LEU A 97 -19.64 18.99 -6.86
C LEU A 97 -18.95 19.83 -7.94
N THR A 98 -18.72 19.25 -9.12
CA THR A 98 -18.11 19.94 -10.27
C THR A 98 -19.01 21.07 -10.79
N CYS A 99 -20.32 20.85 -10.87
CA CYS A 99 -21.28 21.86 -11.29
C CYS A 99 -21.29 23.08 -10.36
N LEU A 100 -21.32 22.86 -9.04
CA LEU A 100 -21.43 23.92 -8.05
C LEU A 100 -20.11 24.68 -7.81
N ARG A 101 -18.94 24.03 -7.95
CA ARG A 101 -17.63 24.69 -7.85
C ARG A 101 -17.43 25.84 -8.84
N ARG A 102 -18.18 25.87 -9.96
CA ARG A 102 -18.13 26.96 -10.95
C ARG A 102 -18.56 28.31 -10.38
N ASP A 103 -19.49 28.30 -9.43
CA ASP A 103 -20.12 29.51 -8.91
C ASP A 103 -19.58 29.91 -7.52
N ILE A 104 -18.66 29.13 -6.95
CA ILE A 104 -18.26 29.22 -5.54
C ILE A 104 -16.77 29.44 -5.43
N ARG A 105 -16.39 30.37 -4.54
CA ARG A 105 -15.01 30.51 -4.11
C ARG A 105 -14.72 29.52 -2.98
N PRO A 106 -13.58 28.81 -3.01
CA PRO A 106 -13.17 27.96 -1.90
C PRO A 106 -13.12 28.74 -0.58
N ASP A 107 -13.53 28.08 0.50
CA ASP A 107 -13.49 28.59 1.87
C ASP A 107 -12.97 27.46 2.77
N ARG A 108 -11.65 27.49 3.01
CA ARG A 108 -10.99 26.44 3.77
C ARG A 108 -11.53 26.33 5.20
N ASN A 109 -11.87 27.45 5.84
CA ASN A 109 -12.34 27.47 7.23
C ASN A 109 -13.72 26.85 7.33
N ARG A 110 -14.63 27.21 6.41
CA ARG A 110 -15.97 26.60 6.34
C ARG A 110 -15.89 25.11 6.09
N ALA A 111 -15.02 24.68 5.17
CA ALA A 111 -14.85 23.26 4.89
C ALA A 111 -14.28 22.47 6.08
N ILE A 112 -13.25 22.99 6.75
CA ILE A 112 -12.70 22.37 7.98
C ILE A 112 -13.78 22.31 9.06
N SER A 113 -14.58 23.37 9.24
CA SER A 113 -15.70 23.37 10.20
C SER A 113 -16.73 22.29 9.87
N SER A 114 -17.06 22.08 8.60
CA SER A 114 -17.98 21.01 8.19
C SER A 114 -17.37 19.62 8.40
N PHE A 115 -16.09 19.43 8.09
CA PHE A 115 -15.38 18.18 8.38
C PHE A 115 -15.31 17.91 9.89
N GLN A 116 -15.10 18.94 10.70
CA GLN A 116 -15.09 18.80 12.16
C GLN A 116 -16.45 18.34 12.69
N ALA A 117 -17.55 18.93 12.21
CA ALA A 117 -18.89 18.49 12.60
C ALA A 117 -19.17 17.01 12.24
N ILE A 118 -18.64 16.55 11.10
CA ILE A 118 -18.70 15.12 10.71
C ILE A 118 -17.91 14.26 11.68
N ILE A 119 -16.68 14.67 12.01
CA ILE A 119 -15.77 13.96 12.92
C ILE A 119 -16.40 13.85 14.31
N ASP A 120 -16.89 14.96 14.87
CA ASP A 120 -17.52 15.01 16.19
C ASP A 120 -18.73 14.08 16.27
N ARG A 121 -19.54 14.02 15.19
CA ARG A 121 -20.69 13.12 15.11
C ARG A 121 -20.27 11.65 15.06
N LEU A 122 -19.22 11.33 14.31
CA LEU A 122 -18.74 9.96 14.14
C LEU A 122 -17.85 9.49 15.29
N GLU A 123 -17.41 10.38 16.17
CA GLU A 123 -16.66 10.03 17.36
C GLU A 123 -17.57 9.28 18.36
N GLY A 124 -17.07 8.17 18.90
CA GLY A 124 -17.83 7.30 19.81
C GLY A 124 -18.86 6.37 19.14
N GLN A 125 -19.09 6.48 17.83
CA GLN A 125 -19.95 5.53 17.10
C GLN A 125 -19.15 4.28 16.69
N PRO A 126 -19.68 3.06 16.90
CA PRO A 126 -18.98 1.83 16.56
C PRO A 126 -18.81 1.66 15.05
N ASP A 127 -19.82 2.07 14.28
CA ASP A 127 -19.93 1.82 12.84
C ASP A 127 -19.95 3.14 12.06
N GLY A 128 -19.62 3.09 10.77
CA GLY A 128 -19.69 4.23 9.85
C GLY A 128 -19.35 3.81 8.43
N ASP A 129 -19.71 4.62 7.43
CA ASP A 129 -19.35 4.34 6.04
C ASP A 129 -17.82 4.14 5.94
N PRO A 130 -17.33 2.94 5.57
CA PRO A 130 -15.89 2.65 5.51
C PRO A 130 -15.15 3.64 4.62
N THR A 131 -15.79 4.16 3.58
CA THR A 131 -15.19 5.14 2.67
C THR A 131 -14.97 6.47 3.38
N LEU A 132 -16.02 7.02 4.00
CA LEU A 132 -15.93 8.24 4.80
C LEU A 132 -14.91 8.13 5.93
N LEU A 133 -14.90 7.01 6.66
CA LEU A 133 -13.91 6.79 7.72
C LEU A 133 -12.47 6.81 7.18
N GLY A 134 -12.23 6.18 6.03
CA GLY A 134 -10.94 6.22 5.35
C GLY A 134 -10.57 7.62 4.84
N ASP A 135 -11.55 8.34 4.30
CA ASP A 135 -11.38 9.72 3.82
C ASP A 135 -11.02 10.68 4.96
N ILE A 136 -11.62 10.52 6.15
CA ILE A 136 -11.22 11.27 7.37
C ILE A 136 -9.77 10.94 7.76
N GLY A 137 -9.37 9.66 7.68
CA GLY A 137 -7.98 9.26 7.88
C GLY A 137 -7.02 9.98 6.92
N LEU A 138 -7.41 10.17 5.65
CA LEU A 138 -6.63 10.94 4.68
C LEU A 138 -6.56 12.44 5.02
N LEU A 139 -7.65 13.02 5.55
CA LEU A 139 -7.65 14.42 5.99
C LEU A 139 -6.62 14.66 7.10
N TYR A 140 -6.52 13.76 8.08
CA TYR A 140 -5.48 13.83 9.11
C TYR A 140 -4.08 13.52 8.57
N LEU A 141 -3.93 12.47 7.75
CA LEU A 141 -2.64 12.09 7.15
C LEU A 141 -2.00 13.24 6.36
N HIS A 142 -2.82 14.03 5.67
CA HIS A 142 -2.39 15.19 4.88
C HIS A 142 -2.45 16.50 5.66
N SER A 143 -2.63 16.48 6.98
CA SER A 143 -2.67 17.66 7.86
C SER A 143 -3.69 18.72 7.40
N VAL A 144 -4.82 18.28 6.83
CA VAL A 144 -5.94 19.15 6.47
C VAL A 144 -6.69 19.57 7.74
N MET A 145 -6.92 18.62 8.64
CA MET A 145 -7.54 18.86 9.94
C MET A 145 -6.50 19.28 10.99
N PRO A 146 -6.84 20.22 11.89
CA PRO A 146 -5.98 20.57 13.01
C PRO A 146 -5.88 19.39 13.99
N SER A 147 -4.65 19.05 14.38
CA SER A 147 -4.36 18.04 15.41
C SER A 147 -2.93 18.17 15.90
N ASP A 148 -2.70 17.92 17.19
CA ASP A 148 -1.36 17.84 17.78
C ASP A 148 -0.61 16.57 17.32
N ASP A 149 -1.34 15.50 16.98
CA ASP A 149 -0.79 14.28 16.41
C ASP A 149 -1.64 13.78 15.23
N PRO A 150 -1.45 14.36 14.03
CA PRO A 150 -2.20 13.97 12.84
C PRO A 150 -1.94 12.52 12.42
N ALA A 151 -0.76 11.97 12.71
CA ALA A 151 -0.41 10.60 12.34
C ALA A 151 -1.20 9.58 13.17
N GLU A 152 -1.31 9.80 14.48
CA GLU A 152 -2.09 8.91 15.34
C GLU A 152 -3.59 9.01 15.07
N GLN A 153 -4.11 10.22 14.81
CA GLN A 153 -5.50 10.39 14.38
C GLN A 153 -5.77 9.64 13.08
N ALA A 154 -4.91 9.80 12.07
CA ALA A 154 -5.04 9.09 10.81
C ALA A 154 -5.08 7.57 11.02
N ARG A 155 -4.18 7.02 11.85
CA ARG A 155 -4.16 5.59 12.20
C ARG A 155 -5.45 5.14 12.87
N LYS A 156 -5.99 5.90 13.82
CA LYS A 156 -7.28 5.61 14.50
C LYS A 156 -8.43 5.50 13.49
N TRP A 157 -8.54 6.46 12.58
CA TRP A 157 -9.59 6.47 11.55
C TRP A 157 -9.41 5.36 10.51
N PHE A 158 -8.18 5.11 10.06
CA PHE A 158 -7.90 3.98 9.17
C PHE A 158 -8.17 2.63 9.83
N ALA A 159 -7.90 2.46 11.13
CA ALA A 159 -8.21 1.23 11.85
C ALA A 159 -9.72 0.95 11.88
N ARG A 160 -10.54 1.98 12.11
CA ARG A 160 -12.01 1.86 12.04
C ARG A 160 -12.47 1.51 10.63
N ALA A 161 -11.97 2.22 9.60
CA ALA A 161 -12.31 1.92 8.22
C ALA A 161 -11.90 0.50 7.81
N ALA A 162 -10.71 0.03 8.22
CA ALA A 162 -10.20 -1.29 7.92
C ALA A 162 -11.01 -2.40 8.61
N ALA A 163 -11.52 -2.18 9.83
CA ALA A 163 -12.41 -3.10 10.52
C ALA A 163 -13.70 -3.35 9.70
N GLU A 164 -14.20 -2.32 9.03
CA GLU A 164 -15.35 -2.37 8.10
C GLU A 164 -14.99 -2.83 6.67
N GLY A 165 -13.77 -3.34 6.46
CA GLY A 165 -13.34 -3.89 5.16
C GLY A 165 -12.84 -2.85 4.15
N ASN A 166 -12.52 -1.63 4.57
CA ASN A 166 -11.93 -0.63 3.68
C ASN A 166 -10.48 -1.02 3.29
N TYR A 167 -10.31 -1.56 2.09
CA TYR A 167 -8.99 -1.94 1.58
C TYR A 167 -7.97 -0.78 1.47
N PRO A 168 -8.34 0.43 0.98
CA PRO A 168 -7.43 1.57 1.00
C PRO A 168 -6.89 1.91 2.40
N ALA A 169 -7.72 1.83 3.44
CA ALA A 169 -7.32 2.07 4.82
C ALA A 169 -6.34 1.00 5.33
N MET A 170 -6.58 -0.28 5.00
CA MET A 170 -5.63 -1.37 5.30
C MET A 170 -4.24 -1.09 4.71
N VAL A 171 -4.18 -0.57 3.47
CA VAL A 171 -2.91 -0.18 2.84
C VAL A 171 -2.22 0.95 3.60
N GLN A 172 -2.96 1.94 4.10
CA GLN A 172 -2.37 3.02 4.89
C GLN A 172 -1.86 2.52 6.24
N LEU A 173 -2.59 1.64 6.93
CA LEU A 173 -2.11 0.98 8.15
C LEU A 173 -0.84 0.18 7.90
N ALA A 174 -0.77 -0.56 6.79
CA ALA A 174 0.42 -1.28 6.39
C ALA A 174 1.63 -0.35 6.21
N ARG A 175 1.43 0.82 5.59
CA ARG A 175 2.48 1.85 5.42
C ARG A 175 2.92 2.46 6.74
N PHE A 176 1.99 2.73 7.66
CA PHE A 176 2.33 3.20 9.02
C PHE A 176 3.16 2.18 9.79
N ALA A 177 2.84 0.89 9.67
CA ALA A 177 3.63 -0.17 10.27
C ALA A 177 5.02 -0.30 9.62
N ASP A 178 5.10 -0.30 8.28
CA ASP A 178 6.36 -0.39 7.53
C ASP A 178 7.30 0.78 7.86
N ALA A 179 6.78 2.02 7.93
CA ALA A 179 7.55 3.21 8.25
C ALA A 179 8.12 3.20 9.67
N ARG A 180 7.47 2.51 10.60
CA ARG A 180 7.95 2.32 11.99
C ARG A 180 8.85 1.09 12.15
N GLY A 181 9.07 0.33 11.09
CA GLY A 181 9.86 -0.91 11.10
C GLY A 181 9.12 -2.15 11.63
N ASP A 182 7.81 -2.07 11.86
CA ASP A 182 6.99 -3.23 12.22
C ASP A 182 6.56 -3.98 10.95
N TYR A 183 7.51 -4.71 10.37
CA TYR A 183 7.30 -5.45 9.13
C TYR A 183 6.30 -6.61 9.29
N ALA A 184 6.14 -7.17 10.49
CA ALA A 184 5.18 -8.24 10.71
C ALA A 184 3.74 -7.72 10.65
N GLU A 185 3.46 -6.60 11.32
CA GLU A 185 2.18 -5.91 11.24
C GLU A 185 1.90 -5.43 9.82
N ALA A 186 2.88 -4.80 9.16
CA ALA A 186 2.73 -4.31 7.79
C ALA A 186 2.39 -5.44 6.80
N MET A 187 3.10 -6.57 6.89
CA MET A 187 2.83 -7.76 6.07
C MET A 187 1.39 -8.25 6.25
N LYS A 188 0.90 -8.31 7.50
CA LYS A 188 -0.48 -8.75 7.79
C LYS A 188 -1.50 -7.84 7.11
N TRP A 189 -1.34 -6.52 7.22
CA TRP A 189 -2.24 -5.56 6.59
C TRP A 189 -2.19 -5.61 5.06
N PHE A 190 -1.00 -5.70 4.45
CA PHE A 190 -0.89 -5.86 2.99
C PHE A 190 -1.52 -7.17 2.50
N GLN A 191 -1.39 -8.27 3.25
CA GLN A 191 -2.03 -9.54 2.90
C GLN A 191 -3.55 -9.46 2.96
N GLN A 192 -4.12 -8.80 3.99
CA GLN A 192 -5.55 -8.56 4.09
C GLN A 192 -6.06 -7.67 2.95
N ALA A 193 -5.34 -6.57 2.66
CA ALA A 193 -5.66 -5.66 1.56
C ALA A 193 -5.64 -6.36 0.19
N SER A 194 -4.79 -7.38 0.03
CA SER A 194 -4.69 -8.23 -1.17
C SER A 194 -5.90 -9.14 -1.42
N SER A 195 -6.93 -9.09 -0.57
CA SER A 195 -8.24 -9.71 -0.85
C SER A 195 -9.04 -8.89 -1.86
N ASN A 196 -8.72 -7.59 -2.03
CA ASN A 196 -9.28 -6.78 -3.09
C ASN A 196 -8.75 -7.24 -4.45
N THR A 197 -9.63 -7.81 -5.29
CA THR A 197 -9.24 -8.36 -6.59
C THR A 197 -8.96 -7.30 -7.66
N LEU A 198 -9.22 -6.02 -7.37
CA LEU A 198 -8.96 -4.89 -8.27
C LEU A 198 -7.76 -4.04 -7.82
N ASP A 199 -7.08 -4.42 -6.73
CA ASP A 199 -5.86 -3.76 -6.31
C ASP A 199 -4.63 -4.65 -6.60
N ALA A 200 -3.77 -4.16 -7.49
CA ALA A 200 -2.49 -4.80 -7.78
C ALA A 200 -1.37 -4.36 -6.80
N GLN A 201 -1.51 -3.23 -6.11
CA GLN A 201 -0.43 -2.69 -5.28
C GLN A 201 -0.19 -3.51 -4.02
N SER A 202 -1.24 -3.89 -3.30
CA SER A 202 -1.11 -4.72 -2.09
C SER A 202 -0.37 -6.04 -2.34
N PRO A 203 -0.75 -6.87 -3.33
CA PRO A 203 -0.02 -8.11 -3.61
C PRO A 203 1.41 -7.88 -4.13
N LEU A 204 1.71 -6.74 -4.79
CA LEU A 204 3.09 -6.37 -5.11
C LEU A 204 3.92 -6.15 -3.85
N MET A 205 3.38 -5.44 -2.85
CA MET A 205 4.08 -5.20 -1.58
C MET A 205 4.36 -6.51 -0.83
N VAL A 206 3.39 -7.43 -0.78
CA VAL A 206 3.61 -8.76 -0.20
C VAL A 206 4.70 -9.53 -0.95
N GLY A 207 4.70 -9.46 -2.30
CA GLY A 207 5.75 -10.06 -3.12
C GLY A 207 7.12 -9.45 -2.83
N ASP A 208 7.22 -8.12 -2.71
CA ASP A 208 8.45 -7.40 -2.40
C ASP A 208 8.98 -7.78 -1.00
N TYR A 209 8.11 -8.04 -0.01
CA TYR A 209 8.53 -8.53 1.29
C TYR A 209 9.22 -9.90 1.22
N PHE A 210 8.66 -10.84 0.46
CA PHE A 210 9.31 -12.14 0.24
C PHE A 210 10.56 -12.04 -0.65
N PHE A 211 10.58 -11.10 -1.60
CA PHE A 211 11.71 -10.92 -2.50
C PHE A 211 12.94 -10.35 -1.79
N TYR A 212 12.75 -9.31 -0.96
CA TYR A 212 13.82 -8.61 -0.24
C TYR A 212 14.06 -9.15 1.18
N GLY A 213 13.17 -9.99 1.69
CA GLY A 213 13.26 -10.53 3.05
C GLY A 213 12.91 -9.51 4.14
N LYS A 214 11.90 -8.66 3.91
CA LYS A 214 11.45 -7.66 4.90
C LYS A 214 10.58 -8.33 5.96
N GLY A 215 11.12 -8.52 7.17
CA GLY A 215 10.40 -9.17 8.27
C GLY A 215 10.10 -10.66 8.07
N VAL A 216 10.48 -11.24 6.94
CA VAL A 216 10.33 -12.66 6.59
C VAL A 216 11.59 -13.14 5.86
N PRO A 217 11.92 -14.45 5.90
CA PRO A 217 13.01 -14.97 5.08
C PRO A 217 12.75 -14.77 3.58
N VAL A 218 13.82 -14.55 2.82
CA VAL A 218 13.75 -14.45 1.35
C VAL A 218 13.16 -15.74 0.77
N ASP A 219 12.10 -15.62 -0.02
CA ASP A 219 11.43 -16.72 -0.70
C ASP A 219 10.93 -16.27 -2.08
N TYR A 220 11.78 -16.45 -3.09
CA TYR A 220 11.46 -16.06 -4.46
C TYR A 220 10.28 -16.84 -5.06
N ARG A 221 9.98 -18.05 -4.58
CA ARG A 221 8.80 -18.80 -5.05
C ARG A 221 7.52 -18.17 -4.53
N LYS A 222 7.47 -17.80 -3.24
CA LYS A 222 6.35 -17.04 -2.68
C LYS A 222 6.23 -15.66 -3.32
N ALA A 223 7.34 -14.94 -3.50
CA ALA A 223 7.34 -13.65 -4.20
C ALA A 223 6.71 -13.76 -5.60
N LYS A 224 7.11 -14.78 -6.38
CA LYS A 224 6.53 -15.07 -7.69
C LYS A 224 5.02 -15.32 -7.64
N THR A 225 4.55 -16.10 -6.67
CA THR A 225 3.11 -16.35 -6.48
C THR A 225 2.34 -15.05 -6.21
N TRP A 226 2.87 -14.18 -5.36
CA TRP A 226 2.25 -12.89 -5.05
C TRP A 226 2.29 -11.92 -6.23
N TYR A 227 3.39 -11.84 -6.97
CA TYR A 227 3.45 -11.04 -8.19
C TYR A 227 2.50 -11.53 -9.28
N ARG A 228 2.25 -12.84 -9.40
CA ARG A 228 1.20 -13.38 -10.28
C ARG A 228 -0.19 -12.93 -9.85
N LYS A 229 -0.47 -12.94 -8.55
CA LYS A 229 -1.74 -12.43 -8.00
C LYS A 229 -1.93 -10.94 -8.32
N ALA A 230 -0.85 -10.14 -8.20
CA ALA A 230 -0.86 -8.73 -8.59
C ALA A 230 -1.09 -8.54 -10.10
N LEU A 231 -0.46 -9.36 -10.95
CA LEU A 231 -0.68 -9.30 -12.39
C LEU A 231 -2.15 -9.59 -12.74
N ALA A 232 -2.74 -10.63 -12.14
CA ALA A 232 -4.14 -10.97 -12.36
C ALA A 232 -5.10 -9.84 -11.95
N ALA A 233 -4.83 -9.15 -10.83
CA ALA A 233 -5.60 -7.97 -10.42
C ALA A 233 -5.43 -6.81 -11.42
N ALA A 234 -4.19 -6.55 -11.87
CA ALA A 234 -3.89 -5.52 -12.85
C ALA A 234 -4.56 -5.80 -14.21
N GLU A 235 -4.63 -7.05 -14.65
CA GLU A 235 -5.31 -7.48 -15.88
C GLU A 235 -6.81 -7.19 -15.83
N LYS A 236 -7.46 -7.40 -14.67
CA LYS A 236 -8.87 -7.02 -14.48
C LYS A 236 -9.08 -5.51 -14.60
N VAL A 237 -8.20 -4.70 -14.02
CA VAL A 237 -8.28 -3.23 -14.11
C VAL A 237 -7.99 -2.72 -15.53
N ALA A 238 -7.09 -3.40 -16.25
CA ALA A 238 -6.70 -3.07 -17.61
C ALA A 238 -7.74 -3.50 -18.67
N ALA A 239 -8.73 -4.31 -18.29
CA ALA A 239 -9.79 -4.75 -19.20
C ALA A 239 -10.57 -3.54 -19.75
N GLY A 240 -10.71 -3.48 -21.09
CA GLY A 240 -11.41 -2.39 -21.78
C GLY A 240 -10.65 -1.05 -21.83
N LYS A 241 -9.39 -0.99 -21.38
CA LYS A 241 -8.52 0.21 -21.49
C LYS A 241 -7.76 0.26 -22.82
N SER A 242 -7.21 1.42 -23.16
CA SER A 242 -6.34 1.56 -24.34
C SER A 242 -5.05 0.75 -24.16
N ASP A 243 -4.33 0.46 -25.25
CA ASP A 243 -3.08 -0.31 -25.16
C ASP A 243 -1.99 0.43 -24.37
N GLU A 244 -1.96 1.77 -24.45
CA GLU A 244 -1.07 2.60 -23.63
C GLU A 244 -1.39 2.46 -22.14
N GLU A 245 -2.68 2.55 -21.77
CA GLU A 245 -3.13 2.39 -20.39
C GLU A 245 -2.86 0.98 -19.86
N LYS A 246 -3.14 -0.06 -20.67
CA LYS A 246 -2.83 -1.45 -20.34
C LYS A 246 -1.34 -1.61 -20.06
N ASN A 247 -0.47 -1.08 -20.92
CA ASN A 247 0.97 -1.17 -20.73
C ASN A 247 1.40 -0.49 -19.43
N ARG A 248 0.84 0.68 -19.10
CA ARG A 248 1.11 1.38 -17.84
C ARG A 248 0.65 0.57 -16.62
N ILE A 249 -0.55 -0.02 -16.66
CA ILE A 249 -1.14 -0.79 -15.55
C ILE A 249 -0.39 -2.11 -15.33
N LEU A 250 -0.01 -2.80 -16.42
CA LEU A 250 0.59 -4.14 -16.37
C LEU A 250 2.11 -4.12 -16.19
N ALA A 251 2.79 -3.01 -16.45
CA ALA A 251 4.25 -2.93 -16.34
C ALA A 251 4.78 -3.25 -14.93
N PRO A 252 4.26 -2.67 -13.82
CA PRO A 252 4.80 -2.94 -12.48
C PRO A 252 4.82 -4.42 -12.06
N PRO A 253 3.74 -5.21 -12.23
CA PRO A 253 3.78 -6.65 -11.93
C PRO A 253 4.61 -7.45 -12.93
N ARG A 254 4.62 -7.11 -14.22
CA ARG A 254 5.46 -7.80 -15.24
C ARG A 254 6.95 -7.67 -14.95
N ILE A 255 7.42 -6.47 -14.60
CA ILE A 255 8.83 -6.22 -14.28
C ILE A 255 9.27 -7.04 -13.06
N ARG A 256 8.43 -7.08 -12.02
CA ARG A 256 8.72 -7.86 -10.80
C ARG A 256 8.69 -9.37 -11.06
N LEU A 257 7.81 -9.84 -11.95
CA LEU A 257 7.78 -11.24 -12.40
C LEU A 257 9.07 -11.62 -13.15
N ASP A 258 9.51 -10.81 -14.10
CA ASP A 258 10.78 -11.04 -14.79
C ASP A 258 11.96 -11.06 -13.80
N LEU A 259 12.01 -10.10 -12.89
CA LEU A 259 13.06 -10.02 -11.88
C LEU A 259 13.15 -11.28 -11.01
N VAL A 260 12.01 -11.77 -10.50
CA VAL A 260 11.99 -12.98 -9.66
C VAL A 260 12.28 -14.25 -10.47
N GLU A 261 11.91 -14.29 -11.75
CA GLU A 261 12.22 -15.41 -12.64
C GLU A 261 13.72 -15.52 -12.91
N ARG A 262 14.40 -14.39 -13.15
CA ARG A 262 15.88 -14.38 -13.27
C ARG A 262 16.56 -14.86 -11.99
N ARG A 263 16.06 -14.46 -10.81
CA ARG A 263 16.58 -14.93 -9.51
C ARG A 263 16.40 -16.44 -9.34
N LEU A 264 15.22 -16.96 -9.69
CA LEU A 264 14.93 -18.40 -9.61
C LEU A 264 15.75 -19.22 -10.62
N ALA A 265 15.94 -18.72 -11.85
CA ALA A 265 16.77 -19.36 -12.86
C ALA A 265 18.24 -19.44 -12.41
N GLY A 266 18.77 -18.36 -11.83
CA GLY A 266 20.12 -18.33 -11.25
C GLY A 266 20.31 -19.26 -10.04
N GLN A 267 19.25 -19.56 -9.28
CA GLN A 267 19.30 -20.51 -8.16
C GLN A 267 19.31 -21.98 -8.63
N GLY A 268 18.77 -22.29 -9.80
CA GLY A 268 18.69 -23.64 -10.35
C GLY A 268 19.89 -24.07 -11.20
N GLN A 269 20.74 -23.13 -11.62
CA GLN A 269 21.81 -23.39 -12.60
C GLN A 269 23.19 -23.66 -12.02
N ARG A 270 23.42 -23.38 -10.73
CA ARG A 270 24.75 -23.60 -10.17
C ARG A 270 24.92 -25.05 -9.77
N GLN A 271 25.81 -25.78 -10.45
CA GLN A 271 26.14 -27.15 -10.07
C GLN A 271 26.59 -27.15 -8.60
N ARG A 272 25.90 -27.94 -7.79
CA ARG A 272 26.19 -28.02 -6.36
C ARG A 272 27.48 -28.81 -6.16
N VAL A 273 28.49 -28.19 -5.60
CA VAL A 273 29.77 -28.82 -5.26
C VAL A 273 29.88 -28.87 -3.75
N THR A 274 30.00 -30.07 -3.21
CA THR A 274 30.16 -30.27 -1.77
C THR A 274 31.64 -30.38 -1.45
N VAL A 275 32.20 -29.34 -0.83
CA VAL A 275 33.57 -29.36 -0.30
C VAL A 275 33.48 -29.88 1.12
N THR A 276 33.92 -31.11 1.31
CA THR A 276 33.98 -31.67 2.66
C THR A 276 35.30 -31.24 3.29
N TYR A 277 35.29 -30.81 4.55
CA TYR A 277 36.48 -30.31 5.25
C TYR A 277 36.61 -30.90 6.66
N ARG A 278 37.83 -30.91 7.20
CA ARG A 278 38.11 -31.14 8.63
C ARG A 278 39.03 -30.06 9.17
N LEU A 279 38.98 -29.87 10.48
CA LEU A 279 39.83 -28.92 11.20
C LEU A 279 40.77 -29.70 12.13
N GLU A 280 42.01 -29.25 12.22
CA GLU A 280 43.01 -29.80 13.15
C GLU A 280 43.70 -28.65 13.88
N GLY A 281 43.85 -28.78 15.20
CA GLY A 281 44.45 -27.77 16.05
C GLY A 281 43.52 -27.36 17.20
N THR A 282 43.64 -26.11 17.63
CA THR A 282 42.95 -25.52 18.77
C THR A 282 41.94 -24.46 18.35
N PHE A 283 41.07 -24.04 19.26
CA PHE A 283 40.10 -22.97 19.01
C PHE A 283 40.72 -21.59 18.70
N ARG A 284 42.02 -21.37 19.00
CA ARG A 284 42.76 -20.14 18.66
C ARG A 284 43.68 -20.29 17.45
N ASN A 285 43.98 -21.52 17.04
CA ASN A 285 44.89 -21.80 15.94
C ASN A 285 44.56 -23.18 15.37
N TYR A 286 44.00 -23.22 14.16
CA TYR A 286 43.72 -24.48 13.47
C TYR A 286 44.03 -24.39 11.98
N SER A 287 44.29 -25.57 11.43
CA SER A 287 44.50 -25.83 10.01
C SER A 287 43.22 -26.40 9.40
N VAL A 288 42.88 -25.95 8.21
CA VAL A 288 41.72 -26.41 7.43
C VAL A 288 42.21 -27.40 6.38
N PHE A 289 41.64 -28.60 6.38
CA PHE A 289 41.92 -29.64 5.40
C PHE A 289 40.64 -29.92 4.61
N VAL A 290 40.79 -30.26 3.34
CA VAL A 290 39.69 -30.71 2.47
C VAL A 290 39.94 -32.14 2.02
N LYS A 291 38.90 -32.83 1.55
CA LYS A 291 39.00 -34.25 1.21
C LYS A 291 39.99 -34.52 0.06
N GLU A 292 40.13 -33.55 -0.84
CA GLU A 292 41.02 -33.53 -1.98
C GLU A 292 42.50 -33.38 -1.55
N HIS A 293 42.75 -32.77 -0.38
CA HIS A 293 44.07 -32.60 0.23
C HIS A 293 44.05 -33.10 1.69
N PRO A 294 43.99 -34.43 1.92
CA PRO A 294 43.79 -34.98 3.27
C PRO A 294 45.02 -34.83 4.18
N ASP A 295 46.21 -34.78 3.58
CA ASP A 295 47.51 -34.78 4.28
C ASP A 295 48.16 -33.39 4.31
N ARG A 296 47.59 -32.41 3.60
CA ARG A 296 48.11 -31.04 3.50
C ARG A 296 46.99 -30.04 3.75
N PRO A 297 47.14 -29.09 4.68
CA PRO A 297 46.10 -28.10 4.92
C PRO A 297 46.02 -27.13 3.75
N VAL A 298 44.80 -26.73 3.38
CA VAL A 298 44.56 -25.71 2.35
C VAL A 298 44.73 -24.29 2.90
N GLY A 299 44.66 -24.13 4.22
CA GLY A 299 44.94 -22.87 4.89
C GLY A 299 44.90 -23.01 6.41
N THR A 300 45.23 -21.92 7.09
CA THR A 300 45.30 -21.82 8.55
C THR A 300 44.53 -20.61 9.03
N VAL A 301 43.96 -20.69 10.23
CA VAL A 301 43.28 -19.58 10.89
C VAL A 301 43.84 -19.43 12.30
N VAL A 302 44.37 -18.25 12.61
CA VAL A 302 45.06 -17.96 13.86
C VAL A 302 44.49 -16.70 14.49
N ASN A 303 44.22 -16.74 15.79
CA ASN A 303 43.93 -15.58 16.61
C ASN A 303 45.15 -15.25 17.47
N ARG A 304 45.80 -14.12 17.17
CA ARG A 304 46.87 -13.54 17.99
C ARG A 304 46.33 -12.26 18.61
N ASP A 305 46.21 -12.25 19.94
CA ASP A 305 45.85 -11.08 20.72
C ASP A 305 44.55 -10.37 20.26
N GLY A 306 43.56 -11.15 19.83
CA GLY A 306 42.27 -10.66 19.35
C GLY A 306 42.22 -10.36 17.85
N VAL A 307 43.37 -10.37 17.16
CA VAL A 307 43.45 -10.24 15.71
C VAL A 307 43.39 -11.62 15.08
N ILE A 308 42.32 -11.86 14.33
CA ILE A 308 42.10 -13.12 13.62
C ILE A 308 42.61 -12.97 12.19
N THR A 309 43.56 -13.82 11.83
CA THR A 309 44.21 -13.87 10.52
C THR A 309 44.00 -15.25 9.91
N ALA A 310 43.62 -15.28 8.64
CA ALA A 310 43.52 -16.48 7.84
C ALA A 310 44.56 -16.44 6.71
N ARG A 311 45.22 -17.56 6.45
CA ARG A 311 46.28 -17.68 5.45
C ARG A 311 46.08 -18.93 4.60
N MET A 312 46.18 -18.79 3.28
CA MET A 312 46.19 -19.90 2.32
C MET A 312 47.55 -20.61 2.34
N ASN A 313 47.55 -21.92 2.15
CA ASN A 313 48.79 -22.66 1.95
C ASN A 313 49.27 -22.51 0.50
N GLY A 314 50.48 -21.97 0.32
CA GLY A 314 51.08 -21.72 -1.00
C GLY A 314 51.50 -22.98 -1.74
N ASP A 315 51.61 -24.12 -1.05
CA ASP A 315 51.98 -25.42 -1.64
C ASP A 315 50.78 -26.17 -2.23
N ILE A 316 49.63 -25.51 -2.34
CA ILE A 316 48.42 -26.04 -2.99
C ILE A 316 48.44 -25.64 -4.46
N ASP A 317 48.30 -26.64 -5.33
CA ASP A 317 48.20 -26.42 -6.78
C ASP A 317 46.84 -25.83 -7.14
N PHE A 318 46.74 -24.49 -7.15
CA PHE A 318 45.56 -23.78 -7.60
C PHE A 318 45.49 -23.73 -9.14
N LEU A 319 44.27 -23.81 -9.70
CA LEU A 319 44.05 -23.58 -11.13
C LEU A 319 44.33 -22.11 -11.50
N THR A 320 44.02 -21.20 -10.58
CA THR A 320 44.39 -19.78 -10.64
C THR A 320 44.94 -19.35 -9.28
N PRO A 321 46.19 -18.86 -9.17
CA PRO A 321 46.72 -18.43 -7.88
C PRO A 321 45.92 -17.25 -7.28
N PRO A 322 45.54 -17.28 -5.99
CA PRO A 322 44.89 -16.15 -5.34
C PRO A 322 45.84 -14.97 -5.18
N GLU A 323 45.35 -13.76 -5.47
CA GLU A 323 46.12 -12.52 -5.27
C GLU A 323 46.35 -12.22 -3.78
N GLU A 324 45.37 -12.54 -2.93
CA GLU A 324 45.43 -12.34 -1.48
C GLU A 324 45.67 -13.71 -0.78
N MET A 325 46.92 -14.00 -0.44
CA MET A 325 47.32 -15.23 0.27
C MET A 325 47.05 -15.18 1.78
N GLU A 326 46.85 -13.99 2.34
CA GLU A 326 46.64 -13.78 3.77
C GLU A 326 45.70 -12.60 3.99
N LYS A 327 44.76 -12.76 4.92
CA LYS A 327 43.81 -11.72 5.31
C LYS A 327 43.66 -11.66 6.82
N SER A 328 43.56 -10.46 7.37
CA SER A 328 43.39 -10.23 8.81
C SER A 328 42.16 -9.39 9.12
N GLY A 329 41.78 -9.31 10.41
CA GLY A 329 40.65 -8.49 10.86
C GLY A 329 39.30 -9.21 10.82
N PHE A 330 39.28 -10.55 10.80
CA PHE A 330 38.02 -11.27 10.89
C PHE A 330 37.40 -11.12 12.27
N SER A 331 36.08 -10.94 12.32
CA SER A 331 35.35 -10.82 13.60
C SER A 331 35.20 -12.16 14.34
N SER A 332 35.49 -13.29 13.70
CA SER A 332 35.44 -14.62 14.33
C SER A 332 36.32 -15.63 13.59
N MET A 333 36.74 -16.68 14.30
CA MET A 333 37.50 -17.79 13.72
C MET A 333 36.73 -18.43 12.56
N THR A 334 35.42 -18.64 12.72
CA THR A 334 34.54 -19.19 11.68
C THR A 334 34.54 -18.35 10.41
N ARG A 335 34.58 -17.01 10.51
CA ARG A 335 34.68 -16.14 9.33
C ARG A 335 36.03 -16.28 8.63
N GLY A 336 37.12 -16.42 9.40
CA GLY A 336 38.44 -16.76 8.84
C GLY A 336 38.43 -18.12 8.12
N MET A 337 37.80 -19.15 8.70
CA MET A 337 37.65 -20.46 8.05
C MET A 337 36.81 -20.39 6.78
N HIS A 338 35.68 -19.68 6.82
CA HIS A 338 34.84 -19.51 5.63
C HIS A 338 35.61 -18.83 4.52
N TRP A 339 36.44 -17.83 4.84
CA TRP A 339 37.33 -17.20 3.87
C TRP A 339 38.30 -18.22 3.25
N VAL A 340 39.00 -19.04 4.06
CA VAL A 340 39.91 -20.09 3.54
C VAL A 340 39.18 -21.04 2.58
N LEU A 341 38.00 -21.53 2.98
CA LEU A 341 37.21 -22.46 2.18
C LEU A 341 36.65 -21.83 0.90
N SER A 342 36.24 -20.56 0.94
CA SER A 342 35.79 -19.83 -0.26
C SER A 342 36.94 -19.49 -1.21
N THR A 343 38.10 -19.12 -0.68
CA THR A 343 39.29 -18.85 -1.49
C THR A 343 39.79 -20.14 -2.13
N TYR A 344 39.87 -21.25 -1.39
CA TYR A 344 40.16 -22.56 -1.97
C TYR A 344 39.18 -22.92 -3.11
N ALA A 345 37.87 -22.80 -2.86
CA ALA A 345 36.85 -23.12 -3.86
C ALA A 345 36.93 -22.23 -5.12
N ALA A 346 37.21 -20.94 -4.97
CA ALA A 346 37.33 -20.01 -6.10
C ALA A 346 38.55 -20.29 -6.98
N HIS A 347 39.62 -20.85 -6.40
CA HIS A 347 40.91 -20.97 -7.06
C HIS A 347 41.28 -22.42 -7.45
N SER A 348 40.53 -23.42 -6.95
CA SER A 348 40.76 -24.84 -7.25
C SER A 348 39.71 -25.48 -8.17
N TYR A 349 38.62 -24.78 -8.51
CA TYR A 349 37.58 -25.27 -9.42
C TYR A 349 37.49 -24.44 -10.70
N LYS A 350 37.15 -25.11 -11.82
CA LYS A 350 36.93 -24.44 -13.11
C LYS A 350 35.58 -23.71 -13.08
N ASP A 351 35.59 -22.41 -13.38
CA ASP A 351 34.41 -21.55 -13.43
C ASP A 351 33.61 -21.50 -12.10
N PRO A 352 34.22 -20.98 -11.01
CA PRO A 352 33.62 -21.00 -9.67
C PRO A 352 32.32 -20.19 -9.56
N ASP A 353 32.11 -19.17 -10.42
CA ASP A 353 30.92 -18.33 -10.42
C ASP A 353 29.66 -19.05 -10.94
N SER A 354 29.84 -20.18 -11.64
CA SER A 354 28.77 -21.08 -12.05
C SER A 354 28.55 -22.23 -11.06
N LEU A 355 29.28 -22.30 -9.93
CA LEU A 355 29.15 -23.35 -8.92
C LEU A 355 28.51 -22.84 -7.62
N HIS A 356 27.78 -23.73 -6.94
CA HIS A 356 27.25 -23.47 -5.61
C HIS A 356 27.96 -24.37 -4.60
N PHE A 357 28.88 -23.79 -3.85
CA PHE A 357 29.67 -24.51 -2.87
C PHE A 357 28.91 -24.70 -1.56
N VAL A 358 28.91 -25.95 -1.08
CA VAL A 358 28.42 -26.31 0.26
C VAL A 358 29.56 -26.93 1.04
N TYR A 359 29.88 -26.32 2.18
CA TYR A 359 30.96 -26.77 3.04
C TYR A 359 30.44 -27.69 4.14
N VAL A 360 30.93 -28.92 4.19
CA VAL A 360 30.47 -29.93 5.16
C VAL A 360 31.63 -30.36 6.05
N LEU A 361 31.51 -30.16 7.36
CA LEU A 361 32.48 -30.65 8.33
C LEU A 361 32.34 -32.18 8.46
N SER A 362 33.45 -32.92 8.38
CA SER A 362 33.45 -34.37 8.52
C SER A 362 34.68 -34.87 9.29
N ARG A 363 34.54 -36.04 9.94
CA ARG A 363 35.59 -36.71 10.75
C ARG A 363 36.16 -37.93 10.01
N TRP A 364 36.64 -37.77 8.79
CA TRP A 364 37.40 -38.86 8.15
C TRP A 364 38.79 -39.00 8.81
N LYS A 365 39.31 -40.23 8.89
CA LYS A 365 40.69 -40.51 9.31
C LYS A 365 41.63 -40.36 8.11
N SER A 366 42.89 -39.95 8.33
CA SER A 366 43.91 -39.96 7.28
C SER A 366 44.08 -41.39 6.76
N ARG A 367 44.35 -41.53 5.45
CA ARG A 367 44.82 -42.82 4.91
C ARG A 367 46.28 -42.96 5.34
N GLN A 368 46.50 -43.50 6.54
CA GLN A 368 47.77 -44.16 6.86
C GLN A 368 47.69 -45.62 6.46
#